data_AF-A0A8T6RXU7-F1
#
_entry.id   AF-A0A8T6RXU7-F1
#
_cell.length_a   1.000
_cell.length_b   1.000
_cell.length_c   1.000
_cell.angle_alpha   90.00
_cell.angle_beta   90.00
_cell.angle_gamma   90.00
#
_symmetry.space_group_name_H-M   'P 1'
#
loop_
_entity.id
_entity.type
_entity.pdbx_description
1 polymer ?
#
loop_
_entity_poly.entity_id
_entity_poly.type
_entity_poly.pdbx_seq_one_letter_code
_entity_poly.pdbx_strand_id
1 'polypeptide(L)'
;MEDSAKDGIVYIDSLTDLIINHRLDNKEMMMILKGLRRVLHSWKGIVFFILHKGVLPPMEEAQFRDCFDAVMNFEWVKSPKSSKRQRYMHFEKFGS
;
A
#
# COMPACT_ATOMS: atom_id res chain seq x y z
N MET A 1 -6.22 25.98 -15.27
CA MET A 1 -5.45 24.90 -14.63
C MET A 1 -6.21 23.63 -14.95
N GLU A 2 -5.68 22.78 -15.82
CA GLU A 2 -6.38 21.56 -16.23
C GLU A 2 -6.66 20.68 -15.01
N ASP A 3 -7.88 20.16 -14.96
CA ASP A 3 -8.43 19.24 -13.96
C ASP A 3 -7.82 17.83 -14.17
N SER A 4 -6.50 17.74 -14.41
CA SER A 4 -5.76 16.56 -14.93
C SER A 4 -5.74 15.36 -13.99
N ALA A 5 -6.48 15.49 -12.90
CA ALA A 5 -6.51 14.63 -11.77
C ALA A 5 -7.77 13.77 -11.81
N LYS A 6 -8.97 14.37 -11.91
CA LYS A 6 -10.27 13.68 -11.68
C LYS A 6 -10.34 12.30 -12.33
N ASP A 7 -10.75 11.32 -11.52
CA ASP A 7 -10.85 9.90 -11.88
C ASP A 7 -9.52 9.23 -12.34
N GLY A 8 -8.38 9.92 -12.16
CA GLY A 8 -7.06 9.41 -12.45
C GLY A 8 -6.61 8.30 -11.51
N ILE A 9 -5.77 7.41 -12.06
CA ILE A 9 -5.11 6.32 -11.34
C ILE A 9 -3.62 6.61 -11.28
N VAL A 10 -3.05 6.58 -10.07
CA VAL A 10 -1.61 6.75 -9.84
C VAL A 10 -1.03 5.47 -9.26
N TYR A 11 0.14 5.07 -9.76
CA TYR A 11 0.89 3.94 -9.23
C TYR A 11 2.21 4.44 -8.63
N ILE A 12 2.48 4.09 -7.38
CA ILE A 12 3.70 4.42 -6.67
C ILE A 12 4.45 3.13 -6.35
N ASP A 13 5.51 2.88 -7.12
CA ASP A 13 6.43 1.75 -6.95
C ASP A 13 7.81 2.29 -6.52
N SER A 14 8.22 2.17 -5.26
CA SER A 14 7.54 1.52 -4.12
C SER A 14 7.38 2.45 -2.92
N LEU A 15 6.34 2.22 -2.11
CA LEU A 15 6.26 2.79 -0.77
C LEU A 15 7.42 2.31 0.11
N THR A 16 7.93 1.12 -0.18
CA THR A 16 9.11 0.54 0.48
C THR A 16 10.32 1.46 0.41
N ASP A 17 10.63 1.98 -0.77
CA ASP A 17 11.78 2.88 -0.95
C ASP A 17 11.58 4.21 -0.20
N LEU A 18 10.35 4.71 -0.13
CA LEU A 18 10.02 5.92 0.62
C LEU A 18 10.21 5.75 2.13
N ILE A 19 9.89 4.56 2.65
CA ILE A 19 10.04 4.22 4.07
C ILE A 19 11.51 3.96 4.43
N ILE A 20 12.24 3.19 3.61
CA ILE A 20 13.64 2.82 3.89
C ILE A 20 14.58 4.02 3.79
N ASN A 21 14.30 5.00 2.93
CA ASN A 21 15.22 6.12 2.69
C ASN A 21 15.42 7.06 3.91
N HIS A 22 14.83 6.77 5.08
CA HIS A 22 15.06 7.41 6.40
C HIS A 22 15.02 8.96 6.43
N ARG A 23 14.49 9.59 5.38
CA ARG A 23 14.34 11.05 5.33
C ARG A 23 13.22 11.55 6.23
N LEU A 24 12.27 10.67 6.54
CA LEU A 24 11.14 10.91 7.41
C LEU A 24 11.05 9.76 8.40
N ASP A 25 10.58 10.04 9.60
CA ASP A 25 10.20 8.97 10.51
C ASP A 25 8.93 8.26 10.02
N ASN A 26 8.69 7.03 10.48
CA ASN A 26 7.54 6.23 10.04
C ASN A 26 6.19 6.89 10.41
N LYS A 27 6.12 7.66 11.50
CA LYS A 27 4.90 8.37 11.91
C LYS A 27 4.60 9.54 10.99
N GLU A 28 5.62 10.29 10.58
CA GLU A 28 5.52 11.37 9.61
C GLU A 28 5.02 10.84 8.26
N MET A 29 5.59 9.73 7.79
CA MET A 29 5.11 9.07 6.58
C MET A 29 3.65 8.66 6.70
N MET A 30 3.25 8.05 7.82
CA MET A 30 1.85 7.70 8.07
C MET A 30 0.92 8.92 8.09
N MET A 31 1.36 10.06 8.65
CA MET A 31 0.58 11.30 8.61
C MET A 31 0.40 11.81 7.18
N ILE A 32 1.44 11.75 6.35
CA ILE A 32 1.38 12.12 4.92
C ILE A 32 0.39 11.22 4.17
N LEU A 33 0.45 9.90 4.37
CA LEU A 33 -0.46 8.94 3.71
C LEU A 33 -1.92 9.20 4.09
N LYS A 34 -2.21 9.48 5.37
CA LYS A 34 -3.57 9.84 5.82
C LYS A 34 -4.03 11.17 5.22
N GLY A 35 -3.14 12.15 5.09
CA GLY A 35 -3.43 13.42 4.42
C GLY A 35 -3.73 13.23 2.93
N LEU A 36 -2.91 12.43 2.23
CA LEU A 36 -3.10 12.09 0.83
C LEU A 36 -4.46 11.43 0.60
N ARG A 37 -4.82 10.44 1.41
CA ARG A 37 -6.13 9.77 1.35
C ARG A 37 -7.29 10.78 1.38
N ARG A 38 -7.23 11.78 2.28
CA ARG A 38 -8.27 12.83 2.38
C ARG A 38 -8.40 13.65 1.10
N VAL A 39 -7.28 13.94 0.42
CA VAL A 39 -7.28 14.68 -0.85
C VAL A 39 -7.79 13.81 -2.00
N LEU A 40 -7.43 12.52 -2.03
CA LEU A 40 -7.90 11.60 -3.07
C LEU A 40 -9.42 11.44 -3.09
N HIS A 41 -10.05 11.46 -1.92
CA HIS A 41 -11.51 11.46 -1.83
C HIS A 41 -12.17 12.68 -2.49
N SER A 42 -11.55 13.86 -2.49
CA SER A 42 -12.13 15.06 -3.13
C SER A 42 -11.95 15.04 -4.65
N TRP A 43 -10.86 14.47 -5.14
CA TRP A 43 -10.55 14.27 -6.55
C TRP A 43 -11.40 13.14 -7.16
N LYS A 44 -11.78 12.12 -6.37
CA LYS A 44 -12.30 10.80 -6.81
C LYS A 44 -11.25 9.93 -7.52
N GLY A 45 -10.00 10.01 -7.04
CA GLY A 45 -8.86 9.31 -7.64
C GLY A 45 -8.53 8.01 -6.92
N ILE A 46 -7.76 7.15 -7.58
CA ILE A 46 -7.21 5.93 -6.98
C ILE A 46 -5.70 6.01 -6.99
N VAL A 47 -5.07 5.68 -5.85
CA VAL A 47 -3.61 5.57 -5.76
C VAL A 47 -3.25 4.19 -5.24
N PHE A 48 -2.40 3.49 -6.00
CA PHE A 48 -1.83 2.21 -5.63
C PHE A 48 -0.41 2.40 -5.11
N PHE A 49 -0.11 1.79 -3.98
CA PHE A 49 1.22 1.72 -3.41
C PHE A 49 1.71 0.28 -3.37
N ILE A 50 2.96 0.06 -3.76
CA ILE A 50 3.62 -1.24 -3.60
C ILE A 50 4.42 -1.22 -2.31
N LEU A 51 4.16 -2.20 -1.43
CA LEU A 51 4.90 -2.42 -0.20
C LEU A 51 5.41 -3.87 -0.17
N HIS A 52 6.73 -4.04 -0.08
CA HIS A 52 7.34 -5.35 0.11
C HIS A 52 7.21 -5.82 1.57
N LYS A 53 6.71 -7.05 1.74
CA LYS A 53 6.50 -7.68 3.05
C LYS A 53 7.82 -7.86 3.81
N GLY A 54 7.81 -7.59 5.11
CA GLY A 54 8.96 -7.83 5.98
C GLY A 54 10.07 -6.77 5.91
N VAL A 55 9.79 -5.63 5.27
CA VAL A 55 10.69 -4.46 5.31
C VAL A 55 10.57 -3.71 6.63
N LEU A 56 9.39 -3.77 7.26
CA LEU A 56 9.12 -3.17 8.56
C LEU A 56 8.88 -4.24 9.62
N PRO A 57 9.08 -3.92 10.91
CA PRO A 57 8.58 -4.75 12.00
C PRO A 57 7.08 -5.01 11.85
N PRO A 58 6.56 -6.20 12.22
CA PRO A 58 5.16 -6.57 11.98
C PRO A 58 4.12 -5.57 12.52
N MET A 59 4.42 -4.95 13.67
CA MET A 59 3.55 -3.93 14.27
C MET A 59 3.50 -2.65 13.42
N GLU A 60 4.64 -2.20 12.90
CA GLU A 60 4.70 -1.00 12.06
C GLU A 60 4.08 -1.26 10.68
N GLU A 61 4.34 -2.44 10.10
CA GLU A 61 3.70 -2.86 8.85
C GLU A 61 2.16 -2.90 8.98
N ALA A 62 1.64 -3.33 10.13
CA ALA A 62 0.20 -3.24 10.43
C ALA A 62 -0.29 -1.78 10.50
N GLN A 63 0.44 -0.88 11.16
CA GLN A 63 0.07 0.55 11.24
C GLN A 63 0.07 1.23 9.86
N PHE A 64 1.01 0.88 8.98
CA PHE A 64 0.99 1.35 7.60
C PHE A 64 -0.24 0.83 6.84
N ARG A 65 -0.57 -0.45 6.97
CA ARG A 65 -1.78 -1.04 6.35
C ARG A 65 -3.07 -0.32 6.77
N ASP A 66 -3.16 0.15 8.01
CA ASP A 66 -4.31 0.92 8.50
C ASP A 66 -4.50 2.27 7.80
N CYS A 67 -3.46 2.82 7.18
CA CYS A 67 -3.54 4.10 6.46
C CYS A 67 -4.29 3.99 5.12
N PHE A 68 -4.50 2.78 4.58
CA PHE A 68 -5.10 2.55 3.27
C PHE A 68 -6.56 2.12 3.34
N ASP A 69 -7.37 2.48 2.34
CA ASP A 69 -8.76 2.02 2.17
C ASP A 69 -8.85 0.54 1.78
N ALA A 70 -7.84 0.04 1.06
CA ALA A 70 -7.74 -1.35 0.64
C ALA A 70 -6.30 -1.85 0.76
N VAL A 71 -6.14 -3.12 1.13
CA VAL A 71 -4.86 -3.82 1.22
C VAL A 71 -5.01 -5.16 0.53
N MET A 72 -4.17 -5.37 -0.49
CA MET A 72 -4.13 -6.59 -1.29
C MET A 72 -2.78 -7.26 -1.14
N ASN A 73 -2.80 -8.50 -0.64
CA ASN A 73 -1.61 -9.28 -0.39
C ASN A 73 -1.35 -10.26 -1.52
N PHE A 74 -0.09 -10.38 -1.91
CA PHE A 74 0.39 -11.30 -2.94
C PHE A 74 1.35 -12.30 -2.31
N GLU A 75 0.98 -13.57 -2.29
CA GLU A 75 1.74 -14.60 -1.58
C GLU A 75 1.99 -15.83 -2.44
N TRP A 76 3.15 -16.43 -2.26
CA TRP A 76 3.46 -17.74 -2.82
C TRP A 76 3.02 -18.82 -1.85
N VAL A 77 2.04 -19.63 -2.24
CA VAL A 77 1.65 -20.81 -1.48
C VAL A 77 2.52 -21.97 -1.91
N LYS A 78 3.28 -22.51 -0.95
CA LYS A 78 4.05 -23.75 -1.10
C LYS A 78 3.11 -24.91 -0.79
N SER A 79 2.91 -25.81 -1.75
CA SER A 79 2.24 -27.08 -1.46
C SER A 79 3.25 -28.03 -0.81
N PRO A 80 2.97 -28.59 0.38
CA PRO A 80 3.85 -29.60 0.99
C PRO A 80 4.00 -30.86 0.13
N LYS A 81 3.09 -31.08 -0.84
CA LYS A 81 3.01 -32.29 -1.68
C LYS A 81 3.38 -32.05 -3.14
N SER A 82 3.77 -30.84 -3.53
CA SER A 82 4.08 -30.51 -4.92
C SER A 82 5.09 -29.37 -5.05
N SER A 83 6.01 -29.48 -6.01
CA SER A 83 6.91 -28.39 -6.40
C SER A 83 6.19 -27.25 -7.13
N LYS A 84 4.90 -27.40 -7.44
CA LYS A 84 4.08 -26.33 -8.05
C LYS A 84 3.94 -25.18 -7.06
N ARG A 85 4.48 -24.02 -7.43
CA ARG A 85 4.26 -22.76 -6.74
C ARG A 85 2.98 -22.13 -7.27
N GLN A 86 2.02 -21.91 -6.40
CA GLN A 86 0.81 -21.15 -6.74
C GLN A 86 0.91 -19.76 -6.14
N ARG A 87 0.44 -18.76 -6.89
CA ARG A 87 0.34 -17.37 -6.41
C ARG A 87 -1.10 -17.13 -5.96
N TYR A 88 -1.24 -16.64 -4.75
CA TYR A 88 -2.52 -16.22 -4.20
C TYR A 88 -2.51 -14.71 -4.09
N MET A 89 -3.60 -14.11 -4.55
CA MET A 89 -3.94 -12.72 -4.32
C MET A 89 -5.18 -12.72 -3.44
N HIS A 90 -5.15 -11.99 -2.33
CA HIS A 90 -6.33 -11.83 -1.48
C HIS A 90 -6.38 -10.42 -0.92
N PHE A 91 -7.60 -9.91 -0.71
CA PHE A 91 -7.80 -8.67 0.04
C PHE A 91 -7.77 -8.96 1.53
N GLU A 92 -6.87 -8.30 2.23
CA GLU A 92 -6.88 -8.26 3.69
C GLU A 92 -7.85 -7.19 4.20
N LYS A 93 -7.95 -6.08 3.48
CA LYS A 93 -8.84 -4.96 3.76
C LYS A 93 -9.43 -4.46 2.45
N PHE A 94 -10.71 -4.16 2.43
CA PHE A 94 -11.36 -3.53 1.30
C PHE A 94 -12.58 -2.75 1.77
N GLY A 95 -12.51 -1.42 1.67
CA GLY A 95 -13.55 -0.52 2.14
C GLY A 95 -13.42 -0.20 3.62
N SER A 96 -13.59 1.07 3.94
CA SER A 96 -13.79 1.63 5.28
C SER A 96 -14.83 2.73 5.22
#